data_AF-A0A843CPK3-F1
#
_entry.id   AF-A0A843CPK3-F1
#
_cell.length_a   1.000
_cell.length_b   1.000
_cell.length_c   1.000
_cell.angle_alpha   90.00
_cell.angle_beta   90.00
_cell.angle_gamma   90.00
#
_symmetry.space_group_name_H-M   'P 1'
#
loop_
_entity.id
_entity.type
_entity.pdbx_description
1 polymer ?
#
loop_
_entity_poly.entity_id
_entity_poly.type
_entity_poly.pdbx_seq_one_letter_code
_entity_poly.pdbx_strand_id
1 'polypeptide(L)'
;VDDNSLFRHPEFQERSKEVSGEVTPLEAKARENGLAFVELDGDIGIMGNGAGLVMATLDMVNHFGGKPANFCDVGGGADAEQVATALQIIQGDQKVHRIFVNILAGITRCDEVAKGILDVKKVVGLKKPLVVRMQGTNYEEGKRLLNSAGITTLEKMDEAAQLVTSPKVA
;
A
#
# COMPACT_ATOMS: atom_id res chain seq x y z
N VAL A 1 -13.89 15.40 -17.50
CA VAL A 1 -14.97 15.71 -16.52
C VAL A 1 -14.33 15.61 -15.15
N ASP A 2 -14.72 16.42 -14.18
CA ASP A 2 -14.23 16.28 -12.80
C ASP A 2 -14.82 15.00 -12.18
N ASP A 3 -13.96 14.05 -11.80
CA ASP A 3 -14.37 12.75 -11.25
C ASP A 3 -15.21 12.90 -9.97
N ASN A 4 -14.92 13.92 -9.15
CA ASN A 4 -15.67 14.20 -7.92
C ASN A 4 -17.10 14.67 -8.19
N SER A 5 -17.43 15.03 -9.43
CA SER A 5 -18.77 15.48 -9.82
C SER A 5 -19.63 14.38 -10.45
N LEU A 6 -19.07 13.19 -10.74
CA LEU A 6 -19.76 12.14 -11.51
C LEU A 6 -21.04 11.61 -10.84
N PHE A 7 -21.14 11.69 -9.51
CA PHE A 7 -22.32 11.26 -8.78
C PHE A 7 -23.59 12.05 -9.17
N ARG A 8 -23.44 13.28 -9.67
CA ARG A 8 -24.53 14.17 -10.10
C ARG A 8 -24.62 14.34 -11.63
N HIS A 9 -23.85 13.56 -12.38
CA HIS A 9 -23.83 13.55 -13.84
C HIS A 9 -23.97 12.11 -14.38
N PRO A 10 -25.16 11.49 -14.26
CA PRO A 10 -25.40 10.11 -14.69
C PRO A 10 -25.04 9.86 -16.16
N GLU A 11 -25.19 10.86 -17.03
CA GLU A 11 -24.80 10.84 -18.44
C GLU A 11 -23.30 10.60 -18.68
N PHE A 12 -22.45 10.87 -17.67
CA PHE A 12 -21.01 10.65 -17.73
C PHE A 12 -20.55 9.45 -16.91
N GLN A 13 -21.43 8.75 -16.20
CA GLN A 13 -21.04 7.59 -15.39
C GLN A 13 -20.51 6.45 -16.27
N GLU A 14 -21.17 6.16 -17.39
CA GLU A 14 -20.69 5.16 -18.36
C GLU A 14 -19.40 5.64 -19.07
N ARG A 15 -19.30 6.93 -19.44
CA ARG A 15 -18.06 7.48 -20.02
C ARG A 15 -16.87 7.46 -19.05
N SER A 16 -17.10 7.59 -17.74
CA SER A 16 -16.05 7.47 -16.73
C SER A 16 -15.49 6.05 -16.63
N LYS A 17 -16.29 5.05 -17.05
CA LYS A 17 -15.85 3.67 -17.26
C LYS A 17 -15.20 3.49 -18.63
N GLU A 18 -15.56 4.26 -19.66
CA GLU A 18 -15.00 4.15 -21.02
C GLU A 18 -13.65 4.88 -21.24
N VAL A 19 -13.30 5.89 -20.43
CA VAL A 19 -11.94 6.46 -20.41
C VAL A 19 -10.90 5.42 -19.91
N SER A 20 -11.35 4.23 -19.48
CA SER A 20 -10.53 3.06 -19.12
C SER A 20 -9.72 2.43 -20.26
N GLY A 21 -9.71 2.99 -21.47
CA GLY A 21 -8.72 2.62 -22.49
C GLY A 21 -7.26 2.73 -22.02
N GLU A 22 -7.01 3.49 -20.95
CA GLU A 22 -5.70 3.69 -20.31
C GLU A 22 -5.65 3.23 -18.83
N VAL A 23 -6.59 2.39 -18.37
CA VAL A 23 -6.57 1.88 -16.98
C VAL A 23 -6.18 0.41 -17.01
N THR A 24 -5.12 0.06 -16.28
CA THR A 24 -4.65 -1.33 -16.26
C THR A 24 -5.64 -2.23 -15.49
N PRO A 25 -5.61 -3.56 -15.71
CA PRO A 25 -6.41 -4.49 -14.91
C PRO A 25 -6.18 -4.37 -13.40
N LEU A 26 -4.96 -3.99 -12.99
CA LEU A 26 -4.61 -3.84 -11.58
C LEU A 26 -5.21 -2.56 -10.98
N GLU A 27 -5.14 -1.44 -11.70
CA GLU A 27 -5.76 -0.17 -11.32
C GLU A 27 -7.29 -0.29 -11.28
N ALA A 28 -7.89 -0.97 -12.25
CA ALA A 28 -9.33 -1.25 -12.27
C ALA A 28 -9.75 -2.04 -11.03
N LYS A 29 -9.04 -3.14 -10.73
CA LYS A 29 -9.29 -3.96 -9.54
C LYS A 29 -9.12 -3.16 -8.25
N ALA A 30 -8.09 -2.33 -8.15
CA ALA A 30 -7.87 -1.50 -6.98
C ALA A 30 -9.00 -0.47 -6.79
N ARG A 31 -9.43 0.17 -7.87
CA ARG A 31 -10.54 1.13 -7.88
C ARG A 31 -11.87 0.48 -7.45
N GLU A 32 -12.17 -0.73 -7.94
CA GLU A 32 -13.35 -1.50 -7.51
C GLU A 32 -13.36 -1.80 -6.00
N ASN A 33 -12.18 -1.90 -5.39
CA ASN A 33 -12.00 -2.08 -3.95
C ASN A 33 -11.80 -0.75 -3.20
N GLY A 34 -12.09 0.40 -3.82
CA GLY A 34 -12.02 1.71 -3.18
C GLY A 34 -10.60 2.21 -2.88
N LEU A 35 -9.58 1.65 -3.53
CA LEU A 35 -8.19 2.08 -3.37
C LEU A 35 -7.83 3.15 -4.40
N ALA A 36 -7.10 4.18 -3.95
CA ALA A 36 -6.37 5.05 -4.86
C ALA A 36 -5.04 4.38 -5.23
N PHE A 37 -4.94 3.93 -6.48
CA PHE A 37 -3.82 3.12 -6.96
C PHE A 37 -3.41 3.56 -8.35
N VAL A 38 -2.11 3.65 -8.60
CA VAL A 38 -1.52 3.97 -9.91
C VAL A 38 -0.31 3.09 -10.12
N GLU A 39 -0.20 2.45 -11.29
CA GLU A 39 0.99 1.68 -11.64
C GLU A 39 2.17 2.57 -12.03
N LEU A 40 3.37 2.11 -11.70
CA LEU A 40 4.65 2.73 -12.06
C LEU A 40 5.59 1.64 -12.64
N ASP A 41 6.76 2.06 -13.12
CA ASP A 41 7.72 1.20 -13.83
C ASP A 41 8.82 0.60 -12.94
N GLY A 42 8.56 0.51 -11.63
CA GLY A 42 9.51 -0.04 -10.65
C GLY A 42 9.23 -1.47 -10.19
N ASP A 43 9.95 -1.89 -9.15
CA ASP A 43 9.91 -3.24 -8.60
C ASP A 43 9.65 -3.29 -7.07
N ILE A 44 9.47 -2.14 -6.43
CA ILE A 44 9.15 -2.03 -5.00
C ILE A 44 7.69 -1.59 -4.86
N GLY A 45 6.83 -2.51 -4.44
CA GLY A 45 5.42 -2.22 -4.20
C GLY A 45 5.25 -1.33 -2.97
N ILE A 46 4.43 -0.28 -3.07
CA ILE A 46 4.24 0.72 -2.01
C ILE A 46 2.79 0.67 -1.51
N MET A 47 2.62 0.67 -0.19
CA MET A 47 1.33 0.83 0.47
C MET A 47 1.48 1.84 1.61
N GLY A 48 0.63 2.85 1.65
CA GLY A 48 0.57 3.79 2.77
C GLY A 48 -0.81 4.39 2.95
N ASN A 49 -0.96 5.23 3.98
CA ASN A 49 -2.22 5.94 4.27
C ASN A 49 -2.04 7.46 4.12
N GLY A 50 -2.84 8.06 3.25
CA GLY A 50 -2.79 9.45 2.84
C GLY A 50 -1.83 9.68 1.68
N ALA A 51 -2.36 10.23 0.58
CA ALA A 51 -1.61 10.48 -0.65
C ALA A 51 -0.28 11.23 -0.46
N GLY A 52 -0.24 12.23 0.42
CA GLY A 52 1.00 12.96 0.72
C GLY A 52 2.10 12.09 1.34
N LEU A 53 1.74 11.18 2.25
CA LEU A 53 2.68 10.23 2.85
C LEU A 53 3.13 9.20 1.81
N VAL A 54 2.23 8.72 0.96
CA VAL A 54 2.56 7.77 -0.11
C VAL A 54 3.54 8.42 -1.08
N MET A 55 3.28 9.64 -1.55
CA MET A 55 4.22 10.37 -2.43
C MET A 55 5.59 10.56 -1.79
N ALA A 56 5.64 10.98 -0.51
CA ALA A 56 6.91 11.07 0.22
C ALA A 56 7.62 9.70 0.33
N THR A 57 6.85 8.60 0.41
CA THR A 57 7.39 7.24 0.41
C THR A 57 8.02 6.88 -0.93
N LEU A 58 7.37 7.24 -2.04
CA LEU A 58 7.94 7.10 -3.38
C LEU A 58 9.28 7.86 -3.48
N ASP A 59 9.29 9.11 -3.01
CA ASP A 59 10.48 9.97 -3.02
C ASP A 59 11.63 9.38 -2.20
N MET A 60 11.34 8.87 -1.00
CA MET A 60 12.37 8.24 -0.16
C MET A 60 12.91 6.94 -0.76
N VAL A 61 12.07 6.12 -1.39
CA VAL A 61 12.53 4.92 -2.10
C VAL A 61 13.42 5.30 -3.29
N ASN A 62 13.02 6.29 -4.08
CA ASN A 62 13.82 6.83 -5.19
C ASN A 62 15.15 7.43 -4.68
N HIS A 63 15.12 8.17 -3.58
CA HIS A 63 16.30 8.78 -2.96
C HIS A 63 17.36 7.73 -2.59
N PHE A 64 16.94 6.56 -2.10
CA PHE A 64 17.82 5.43 -1.81
C PHE A 64 18.04 4.48 -3.01
N GLY A 65 17.73 4.92 -4.23
CA GLY A 65 18.03 4.21 -5.48
C GLY A 65 17.09 3.05 -5.82
N GLY A 66 15.98 2.88 -5.07
CA GLY A 66 14.92 1.94 -5.41
C GLY A 66 13.99 2.51 -6.48
N LYS A 67 13.14 1.65 -7.05
CA LYS A 67 12.13 2.06 -8.04
C LYS A 67 10.74 1.64 -7.53
N PRO A 68 9.88 2.58 -7.15
CA PRO A 68 8.50 2.26 -6.78
C PRO A 68 7.73 1.64 -7.95
N ALA A 69 7.03 0.53 -7.72
CA ALA A 69 6.23 -0.17 -8.72
C ALA A 69 4.80 0.38 -8.80
N ASN A 70 4.34 1.07 -7.76
CA ASN A 70 3.00 1.63 -7.71
C ASN A 70 2.93 2.78 -6.69
N PHE A 71 1.87 3.58 -6.83
CA PHE A 71 1.27 4.34 -5.75
C PHE A 71 0.09 3.53 -5.18
N CYS A 72 -0.05 3.43 -3.86
CA CYS A 72 -1.28 2.91 -3.24
C CYS A 72 -1.55 3.64 -1.92
N ASP A 73 -2.66 4.38 -1.90
CA ASP A 73 -3.22 4.99 -0.71
C ASP A 73 -4.46 4.20 -0.27
N VAL A 74 -4.37 3.59 0.92
CA VAL A 74 -5.49 2.85 1.55
C VAL A 74 -6.50 3.75 2.23
N GLY A 75 -6.24 5.06 2.30
CA GLY A 75 -7.07 6.05 2.98
C GLY A 75 -6.77 6.15 4.47
N GLY A 76 -7.15 7.29 5.07
CA GLY A 76 -6.86 7.57 6.48
C GLY A 76 -7.66 6.75 7.49
N GLY A 77 -8.69 6.02 7.05
CA GLY A 77 -9.57 5.19 7.88
C GLY A 77 -9.57 3.70 7.50
N ALA A 78 -8.52 3.21 6.84
CA ALA A 78 -8.38 1.82 6.46
C ALA A 78 -8.48 0.86 7.65
N ASP A 79 -9.30 -0.18 7.51
CA ASP A 79 -9.40 -1.31 8.44
C ASP A 79 -8.55 -2.50 7.96
N ALA A 80 -8.59 -3.61 8.70
CA ALA A 80 -7.85 -4.81 8.35
C ALA A 80 -8.19 -5.38 6.96
N GLU A 81 -9.45 -5.31 6.52
CA GLU A 81 -9.90 -5.84 5.23
C GLU A 81 -9.36 -5.00 4.06
N GLN A 82 -9.41 -3.67 4.18
CA GLN A 82 -8.86 -2.75 3.20
C GLN A 82 -7.34 -2.94 3.06
N VAL A 83 -6.63 -3.08 4.18
CA VAL A 83 -5.19 -3.35 4.21
C VAL A 83 -4.86 -4.69 3.56
N ALA A 84 -5.62 -5.75 3.89
CA ALA A 84 -5.40 -7.07 3.31
C ALA A 84 -5.63 -7.07 1.80
N THR A 85 -6.65 -6.34 1.33
CA THR A 85 -6.99 -6.21 -0.10
C THR A 85 -5.89 -5.48 -0.86
N ALA A 86 -5.43 -4.33 -0.35
CA ALA A 86 -4.33 -3.57 -0.94
C ALA A 86 -3.04 -4.41 -1.04
N LEU A 87 -2.67 -5.10 0.05
CA LEU A 87 -1.47 -5.94 0.07
C LEU A 87 -1.56 -7.12 -0.91
N GLN A 88 -2.73 -7.73 -1.07
CA GLN A 88 -2.95 -8.80 -2.04
C GLN A 88 -2.83 -8.31 -3.49
N ILE A 89 -3.34 -7.12 -3.79
CA ILE A 89 -3.22 -6.48 -5.11
C ILE A 89 -1.75 -6.23 -5.42
N ILE A 90 -1.02 -5.57 -4.52
CA ILE A 90 0.41 -5.26 -4.69
C ILE A 90 1.25 -6.54 -4.84
N GLN A 91 1.03 -7.54 -3.99
CA GLN A 91 1.78 -8.79 -4.04
C GLN A 91 1.50 -9.62 -5.30
N GLY A 92 0.31 -9.47 -5.88
CA GLY A 92 -0.10 -10.16 -7.11
C GLY A 92 0.60 -9.62 -8.37
N ASP A 93 1.06 -8.38 -8.34
CA ASP A 93 1.83 -7.80 -9.44
C ASP A 93 3.17 -8.51 -9.61
N GLN A 94 3.43 -9.00 -10.82
CA GLN A 94 4.66 -9.72 -11.16
C GLN A 94 5.88 -8.80 -11.21
N LYS A 95 5.70 -7.49 -11.45
CA LYS A 95 6.78 -6.50 -11.40
C LYS A 95 7.30 -6.31 -9.97
N VAL A 96 6.45 -6.51 -8.97
CA VAL A 96 6.79 -6.30 -7.57
C VAL A 96 7.67 -7.44 -7.05
N HIS A 97 8.86 -7.08 -6.58
CA HIS A 97 9.82 -7.99 -5.95
C HIS A 97 9.87 -7.83 -4.44
N ARG A 98 9.63 -6.62 -3.92
CA ARG A 98 9.66 -6.27 -2.49
C ARG A 98 8.51 -5.31 -2.19
N ILE A 99 8.02 -5.30 -0.95
CA ILE A 99 6.89 -4.45 -0.56
C ILE A 99 7.31 -3.56 0.62
N PHE A 100 7.01 -2.27 0.52
CA PHE A 100 7.15 -1.31 1.60
C PHE A 100 5.77 -0.83 2.07
N VAL A 101 5.42 -1.19 3.30
CA VAL A 101 4.26 -0.65 4.01
C VAL A 101 4.71 0.49 4.91
N ASN A 102 4.23 1.71 4.65
CA ASN A 102 4.54 2.89 5.45
C ASN A 102 3.25 3.54 5.97
N ILE A 103 3.00 3.42 7.28
CA ILE A 103 1.80 3.94 7.93
C ILE A 103 2.14 5.00 8.97
N LEU A 104 1.39 6.10 8.92
CA LEU A 104 1.29 7.04 10.03
C LEU A 104 -0.13 6.98 10.58
N ALA A 105 -0.30 6.19 11.64
CA ALA A 105 -1.57 5.89 12.25
C ALA A 105 -2.15 7.09 12.99
N GLY A 106 -3.45 7.30 12.78
CA GLY A 106 -4.29 8.28 13.45
C GLY A 106 -5.66 7.65 13.62
N ILE A 107 -6.50 7.80 12.59
CA ILE A 107 -7.78 7.09 12.47
C ILE A 107 -7.53 5.62 12.10
N THR A 108 -6.77 5.33 11.03
CA THR A 108 -6.18 4.01 10.81
C THR A 108 -5.26 3.67 11.97
N ARG A 109 -5.51 2.54 12.64
CA ARG A 109 -4.74 2.07 13.81
C ARG A 109 -3.68 1.06 13.39
N CYS A 110 -2.53 1.07 14.05
CA CYS A 110 -1.44 0.13 13.74
C CYS A 110 -1.84 -1.34 13.96
N ASP A 111 -2.75 -1.63 14.90
CA ASP A 111 -3.22 -2.99 15.14
C ASP A 111 -4.17 -3.51 14.05
N GLU A 112 -4.96 -2.63 13.41
CA GLU A 112 -5.76 -2.99 12.24
C GLU A 112 -4.87 -3.29 11.04
N VAL A 113 -3.84 -2.47 10.81
CA VAL A 113 -2.85 -2.73 9.77
C VAL A 113 -2.14 -4.06 10.01
N ALA A 114 -1.73 -4.32 11.26
CA ALA A 114 -1.10 -5.59 11.62
C ALA A 114 -2.03 -6.78 11.34
N LYS A 115 -3.32 -6.71 11.73
CA LYS A 115 -4.30 -7.76 11.44
C LYS A 115 -4.43 -8.02 9.94
N GLY A 116 -4.59 -6.96 9.13
CA GLY A 116 -4.68 -7.09 7.67
C GLY A 116 -3.47 -7.79 7.06
N ILE A 117 -2.25 -7.41 7.46
CA ILE A 117 -1.00 -8.07 7.02
C ILE A 117 -1.00 -9.54 7.43
N LEU A 118 -1.37 -9.85 8.68
CA LEU A 118 -1.39 -11.22 9.19
C LEU A 118 -2.45 -12.08 8.51
N ASP A 119 -3.59 -11.51 8.12
CA ASP A 119 -4.63 -12.24 7.43
C ASP A 119 -4.20 -12.61 6.01
N VAL A 120 -3.52 -11.71 5.28
CA VAL A 120 -2.86 -12.06 4.01
C VAL A 120 -1.83 -13.17 4.22
N LYS A 121 -1.00 -13.06 5.27
CA LYS A 121 -0.01 -14.10 5.61
C LYS A 121 -0.65 -15.47 5.86
N LYS A 122 -1.83 -15.52 6.50
CA LYS A 122 -2.55 -16.78 6.77
C LYS A 122 -3.22 -17.36 5.52
N VAL A 123 -3.87 -16.51 4.71
CA VAL A 123 -4.73 -16.96 3.61
C VAL A 123 -3.93 -17.30 2.35
N VAL A 124 -3.00 -16.42 1.95
CA VAL A 124 -2.25 -16.55 0.68
C VAL A 124 -0.74 -16.66 0.88
N GLY A 125 -0.25 -16.39 2.09
CA GLY A 125 1.19 -16.34 2.40
C GLY A 125 1.85 -15.04 1.94
N LEU A 126 2.85 -14.57 2.68
CA LEU A 126 3.67 -13.45 2.22
C LEU A 126 4.72 -13.95 1.22
N LYS A 127 4.46 -13.74 -0.08
CA LYS A 127 5.29 -14.24 -1.19
C LYS A 127 6.47 -13.35 -1.55
N LYS A 128 6.48 -12.11 -1.06
CA LYS A 128 7.47 -11.08 -1.36
C LYS A 128 8.02 -10.54 -0.03
N PRO A 129 9.33 -10.25 0.07
CA PRO A 129 9.88 -9.59 1.23
C PRO A 129 9.11 -8.32 1.58
N LEU A 130 8.80 -8.16 2.86
CA LEU A 130 7.93 -7.11 3.38
C LEU A 130 8.71 -6.27 4.40
N VAL A 131 8.86 -4.98 4.13
CA VAL A 131 9.35 -4.00 5.09
C VAL A 131 8.17 -3.20 5.61
N VAL A 132 8.02 -3.12 6.93
CA VAL A 132 6.91 -2.43 7.58
C VAL A 132 7.46 -1.31 8.45
N ARG A 133 7.02 -0.09 8.19
CA ARG A 133 7.19 1.06 9.09
C ARG A 133 5.82 1.56 9.53
N MET A 134 5.62 1.65 10.83
CA MET A 134 4.39 2.19 11.41
C MET A 134 4.72 3.10 12.59
N GLN A 135 3.91 4.13 12.81
CA GLN A 135 3.90 4.95 14.02
C GLN A 135 2.47 5.43 14.29
N GLY A 136 2.16 5.80 15.54
CA GLY A 136 0.89 6.43 15.91
C GLY A 136 -0.04 5.54 16.75
N THR A 137 -1.35 5.67 16.59
CA THR A 137 -2.36 4.99 17.41
C THR A 137 -2.16 3.47 17.44
N ASN A 138 -2.16 2.89 18.64
CA ASN A 138 -1.96 1.46 18.92
C ASN A 138 -0.68 0.84 18.35
N TYR A 139 0.38 1.64 18.21
CA TYR A 139 1.67 1.18 17.71
C TYR A 139 2.21 -0.06 18.45
N GLU A 140 2.24 -0.05 19.79
CA GLU A 140 2.77 -1.18 20.59
C GLU A 140 2.03 -2.49 20.32
N GLU A 141 0.71 -2.44 20.19
CA GLU A 141 -0.10 -3.63 19.90
C GLU A 141 0.13 -4.12 18.47
N GLY A 142 0.15 -3.23 17.48
CA GLY A 142 0.46 -3.59 16.09
C GLY A 142 1.87 -4.19 15.95
N LYS A 143 2.86 -3.59 16.63
CA LYS A 143 4.24 -4.09 16.70
C LYS A 143 4.29 -5.48 17.33
N ARG A 144 3.60 -5.70 18.46
CA ARG A 144 3.54 -7.00 19.14
C ARG A 144 2.94 -8.09 18.24
N LEU A 145 1.85 -7.79 17.55
CA LEU A 145 1.18 -8.71 16.62
C LEU A 145 2.11 -9.12 15.47
N LEU A 146 2.78 -8.16 14.83
CA LEU A 146 3.69 -8.45 13.73
C LEU A 146 4.96 -9.19 14.18
N ASN A 147 5.56 -8.79 15.31
CA ASN A 147 6.74 -9.44 15.86
C ASN A 147 6.47 -10.91 16.23
N SER A 148 5.28 -11.18 16.79
CA SER A 148 4.86 -12.55 17.13
C SER A 148 4.71 -13.43 15.88
N ALA A 149 4.56 -12.83 14.71
CA ALA A 149 4.55 -13.51 13.42
C ALA A 149 5.90 -13.43 12.68
N GLY A 150 6.98 -12.95 13.32
CA GLY A 150 8.30 -12.83 12.71
C GLY A 150 8.41 -11.70 11.68
N ILE A 151 7.57 -10.67 11.76
CA ILE A 151 7.64 -9.47 10.92
C ILE A 151 8.09 -8.31 11.80
N THR A 152 9.31 -7.83 11.60
CA THR A 152 9.83 -6.68 12.37
C THR A 152 9.29 -5.37 11.82
N THR A 153 8.87 -4.49 12.73
CA THR A 153 8.49 -3.12 12.38
C THR A 153 9.63 -2.14 12.63
N LEU A 154 9.77 -1.17 11.74
CA LEU A 154 10.67 -0.04 11.88
C LEU A 154 9.89 1.21 12.30
N GLU A 155 10.59 2.15 12.91
CA GLU A 155 10.01 3.42 13.36
C GLU A 155 10.34 4.55 12.39
N LYS A 156 11.58 4.62 11.90
CA LYS A 156 12.01 5.70 11.01
C LYS A 156 11.85 5.34 9.54
N MET A 157 11.38 6.31 8.77
CA MET A 157 11.04 6.14 7.36
C MET A 157 12.30 6.00 6.48
N ASP A 158 13.36 6.72 6.81
CA ASP A 158 14.66 6.64 6.14
C ASP A 158 15.30 5.26 6.31
N GLU A 159 15.33 4.74 7.54
CA GLU A 159 15.82 3.39 7.83
C GLU A 159 15.02 2.31 7.07
N ALA A 160 13.69 2.46 7.02
CA ALA A 160 12.82 1.53 6.30
C ALA A 160 12.97 1.61 4.77
N ALA A 161 13.07 2.82 4.22
CA ALA A 161 13.32 3.02 2.81
C ALA A 161 14.69 2.47 2.40
N GLN A 162 15.74 2.74 3.17
CA GLN A 162 17.07 2.19 2.91
C GLN A 162 17.09 0.65 3.02
N LEU A 163 16.34 0.08 3.98
CA LEU A 163 16.22 -1.37 4.09
C LEU A 163 15.55 -1.96 2.84
N VAL A 164 14.37 -1.47 2.43
CA VAL A 164 13.64 -2.07 1.30
C VAL A 164 14.39 -1.95 -0.02
N THR A 165 15.21 -0.91 -0.21
CA THR A 165 16.05 -0.79 -1.41
C THR A 165 17.30 -1.66 -1.37
N SER A 166 17.73 -2.09 -0.17
CA SER A 166 18.92 -2.92 0.02
C SER A 166 18.81 -4.28 -0.68
N PRO A 167 19.90 -4.78 -1.30
CA PRO A 167 19.97 -6.14 -1.83
C PRO A 167 19.79 -7.23 -0.76
N LYS A 168 19.96 -6.89 0.53
CA LYS A 168 19.88 -7.82 1.67
C LYS A 168 18.47 -8.22 2.05
N VAL A 169 17.44 -7.59 1.48
CA VAL A 169 16.03 -7.89 1.75
C VAL A 169 15.51 -9.04 0.86
N ALA A 170 16.37 -9.67 0.05
CA ALA A 170 16.00 -10.82 -0.79
C ALA A 170 15.64 -12.08 0.02
#